data_AF-A0A1H3VTF7-F1
#
_entry.id   AF-A0A1H3VTF7-F1
#
_cell.length_a   1.000
_cell.length_b   1.000
_cell.length_c   1.000
_cell.angle_alpha   90.00
_cell.angle_beta   90.00
_cell.angle_gamma   90.00
#
_symmetry.space_group_name_H-M   'P 1'
#
loop_
_entity.id
_entity.type
_entity.pdbx_description
1 polymer ?
#
loop_
_entity_poly.entity_id
_entity_poly.type
_entity_poly.pdbx_seq_one_letter_code
_entity_poly.pdbx_strand_id
1 'polypeptide(L)'
;MRLPSIAACALAFLFAAPALAENAATGAAPCAPRDQIVTQLEKKYGETRRGAGLQNRGSVTEVFASSETGTWTILVTRPDGVSCAVAAGEAWLEDVASLETPPV
;
A
#
# COMPACT_ATOMS: atom_id res chain seq x y z
N MET A 1 27.23 65.61 -19.43
CA MET A 1 26.68 65.75 -18.06
C MET A 1 25.19 65.98 -18.22
N ARG A 2 24.26 65.04 -18.00
CA ARG A 2 24.09 64.06 -16.91
C ARG A 2 23.57 62.72 -17.45
N LEU A 3 24.06 61.62 -16.88
CA LEU A 3 23.70 60.24 -17.19
C LEU A 3 22.24 59.94 -16.80
N PRO A 4 21.52 59.09 -17.56
CA PRO A 4 20.19 58.61 -17.18
C PRO A 4 20.26 57.65 -15.99
N SER A 5 19.29 57.79 -15.08
CA SER A 5 19.14 57.04 -13.84
C SER A 5 19.20 55.53 -14.06
N ILE A 6 20.25 54.92 -13.51
CA ILE A 6 20.32 53.49 -13.20
C ILE A 6 19.37 53.25 -12.02
N ALA A 7 18.20 52.65 -12.25
CA ALA A 7 17.41 52.02 -11.19
C ALA A 7 16.29 51.15 -11.79
N ALA A 8 16.63 49.92 -12.18
CA ALA A 8 15.77 48.73 -12.05
C ALA A 8 16.46 47.50 -12.66
N CYS A 9 17.67 47.18 -12.18
CA CYS A 9 18.14 45.79 -12.18
C CYS A 9 17.49 45.12 -10.98
N ALA A 10 16.42 44.34 -11.16
CA ALA A 10 15.98 43.38 -10.15
C ALA A 10 14.86 42.47 -10.66
N LEU A 11 15.20 41.18 -10.75
CA LEU A 11 14.32 40.02 -10.54
C LEU A 11 13.18 39.77 -11.53
N ALA A 12 13.50 39.05 -12.61
CA ALA A 12 12.59 38.10 -13.23
C ALA A 12 13.26 36.70 -13.28
N PHE A 13 13.60 36.18 -12.10
CA PHE A 13 13.97 34.79 -11.90
C PHE A 13 12.95 34.21 -10.92
N LEU A 14 12.01 33.40 -11.42
CA LEU A 14 11.51 32.16 -10.81
C LEU A 14 10.17 31.76 -11.45
N PHE A 15 10.23 30.88 -12.45
CA PHE A 15 9.19 29.87 -12.64
C PHE A 15 9.87 28.60 -13.17
N ALA A 16 10.78 28.04 -12.36
CA ALA A 16 11.11 26.63 -12.47
C ALA A 16 10.06 25.89 -11.65
N ALA A 17 8.97 25.47 -12.29
CA ALA A 17 8.04 24.54 -11.67
C ALA A 17 8.83 23.25 -11.38
N PRO A 18 8.94 22.78 -10.13
CA PRO A 18 9.42 21.44 -9.90
C PRO A 18 8.38 20.51 -10.52
N ALA A 19 8.77 19.80 -11.57
CA ALA A 19 8.04 18.61 -12.01
C ALA A 19 8.05 17.65 -10.82
N LEU A 20 6.96 17.63 -10.06
CA LEU A 20 6.73 16.61 -9.05
C LEU A 20 6.78 15.28 -9.80
N ALA A 21 7.79 14.47 -9.47
CA ALA A 21 7.93 13.13 -9.97
C ALA A 21 6.67 12.34 -9.56
N GLU A 22 5.80 12.07 -10.53
CA GLU A 22 4.78 11.04 -10.42
C GLU A 22 5.53 9.70 -10.33
N ASN A 23 5.89 9.30 -9.12
CA ASN A 23 6.21 7.90 -8.83
C ASN A 23 4.90 7.11 -8.89
N ALA A 24 4.38 6.92 -10.10
CA ALA A 24 3.40 5.88 -10.37
C ALA A 24 4.09 4.56 -10.06
N ALA A 25 3.83 4.01 -8.87
CA ALA A 25 4.30 2.69 -8.49
C ALA A 25 3.85 1.70 -9.57
N THR A 26 4.81 1.21 -10.34
CA THR A 26 4.60 0.35 -11.50
C THR A 26 4.06 -1.01 -11.03
N GLY A 27 2.73 -1.14 -10.87
CA GLY A 27 1.89 -2.34 -11.02
C GLY A 27 2.27 -3.69 -10.39
N ALA A 28 3.38 -3.81 -9.66
CA ALA A 28 3.83 -5.04 -9.03
C ALA A 28 3.47 -5.01 -7.55
N ALA A 29 2.75 -6.04 -7.10
CA ALA A 29 2.55 -6.31 -5.68
C ALA A 29 3.90 -6.28 -4.95
N PRO A 30 4.03 -5.58 -3.81
CA PRO A 30 5.28 -5.60 -3.06
C PRO A 30 5.53 -7.02 -2.55
N CYS A 31 6.70 -7.57 -2.87
CA CYS A 31 7.13 -8.92 -2.52
C CYS A 31 8.39 -8.90 -1.67
N ALA A 32 8.50 -9.85 -0.74
CA ALA A 32 9.64 -10.04 0.16
C ALA A 32 9.59 -11.46 0.78
N PRO A 33 10.64 -11.91 1.49
CA PRO A 33 10.54 -13.08 2.34
C PRO A 33 9.31 -13.00 3.25
N ARG A 34 8.57 -14.10 3.36
CA ARG A 34 7.27 -14.12 4.05
C ARG A 34 7.34 -13.60 5.49
N ASP A 35 8.38 -13.97 6.22
CA ASP A 35 8.61 -13.55 7.61
C ASP A 35 8.74 -12.02 7.73
N GLN A 36 9.40 -11.37 6.78
CA GLN A 36 9.54 -9.92 6.74
C GLN A 36 8.19 -9.23 6.54
N ILE A 37 7.40 -9.68 5.57
CA ILE A 37 6.07 -9.10 5.32
C ILE A 37 5.17 -9.30 6.54
N VAL A 38 5.08 -10.52 7.07
CA VAL A 38 4.25 -10.81 8.24
C VAL A 38 4.65 -9.95 9.44
N THR A 39 5.94 -9.79 9.69
CA THR A 39 6.45 -8.91 10.75
C THR A 39 6.04 -7.45 10.54
N GLN A 40 6.05 -6.97 9.29
CA GLN A 40 5.61 -5.60 8.98
C GLN A 40 4.09 -5.45 9.15
N LEU A 41 3.30 -6.42 8.69
CA LEU A 41 1.84 -6.43 8.86
C LEU A 41 1.45 -6.36 10.34
N GLU A 42 2.08 -7.18 11.18
CA GLU A 42 1.85 -7.17 12.61
C GLU A 42 2.28 -5.84 13.24
N LYS A 43 3.52 -5.39 13.02
CA LYS A 43 4.08 -4.21 13.71
C LYS A 43 3.46 -2.88 13.28
N LYS A 44 3.13 -2.75 12.00
CA LYS A 44 2.69 -1.46 11.43
C LYS A 44 1.18 -1.34 11.38
N TYR A 45 0.47 -2.45 11.14
CA TYR A 45 -0.97 -2.44 10.89
C TYR A 45 -1.77 -3.19 11.95
N GLY A 46 -1.10 -3.92 12.87
CA GLY A 46 -1.77 -4.77 13.85
C GLY A 46 -2.44 -5.99 13.22
N GLU A 47 -2.10 -6.30 11.97
CA GLU A 47 -2.76 -7.36 11.22
C GLU A 47 -2.25 -8.72 11.64
N THR A 48 -3.17 -9.62 11.95
CA THR A 48 -2.89 -11.02 12.25
C THR A 48 -3.63 -11.92 11.25
N ARG A 49 -3.15 -13.15 11.08
CA ARG A 49 -3.70 -14.06 10.08
C ARG A 49 -5.11 -14.51 10.46
N ARG A 50 -6.07 -14.28 9.56
CA ARG A 50 -7.48 -14.70 9.69
C ARG A 50 -7.76 -16.03 9.02
N GLY A 51 -7.02 -16.35 7.95
CA GLY A 51 -7.19 -17.62 7.24
C GLY A 51 -6.04 -17.89 6.27
N ALA A 52 -5.94 -19.14 5.84
CA ALA A 52 -4.97 -19.59 4.84
C ALA A 52 -5.49 -20.77 4.03
N GLY A 53 -5.01 -20.90 2.79
CA GLY A 53 -5.32 -22.03 1.91
C GLY A 53 -4.19 -22.32 0.93
N LEU A 54 -3.97 -23.59 0.63
CA LEU A 54 -3.04 -24.03 -0.41
C LEU A 54 -3.72 -23.89 -1.77
N GLN A 55 -3.08 -23.19 -2.70
CA GLN A 55 -3.49 -23.12 -4.09
C GLN A 55 -2.98 -24.31 -4.90
N ASN A 56 -3.58 -24.52 -6.06
CA ASN A 56 -3.03 -25.38 -7.10
C ASN A 56 -1.60 -24.92 -7.44
N ARG A 57 -0.66 -25.86 -7.57
CA ARG A 57 0.80 -25.62 -7.78
C ARG A 57 1.61 -25.23 -6.52
N GLY A 58 1.01 -25.29 -5.32
CA GLY A 58 1.75 -25.29 -4.06
C GLY A 58 2.03 -23.91 -3.45
N SER A 59 1.51 -22.83 -4.02
CA SER A 59 1.48 -21.53 -3.35
C SER A 59 0.46 -21.51 -2.22
N VAL A 60 0.65 -20.65 -1.22
CA VAL A 60 -0.29 -20.46 -0.10
C VAL A 60 -0.88 -19.06 -0.21
N THR A 61 -2.22 -18.97 -0.19
CA THR A 61 -2.92 -17.70 0.02
C THR A 61 -3.23 -17.52 1.48
N GLU A 62 -3.01 -16.33 2.01
CA GLU A 62 -3.30 -15.97 3.39
C GLU A 62 -4.06 -14.65 3.43
N VAL A 63 -5.01 -14.54 4.35
CA VAL A 63 -5.71 -13.29 4.65
C VAL A 63 -5.26 -12.83 6.03
N PHE A 64 -4.81 -11.58 6.12
CA PHE A 64 -4.43 -10.89 7.33
C PHE A 64 -5.37 -9.72 7.55
N ALA A 65 -5.75 -9.48 8.80
CA ALA A 65 -6.58 -8.34 9.15
C ALA A 65 -6.42 -7.93 10.60
N SER A 66 -6.76 -6.69 10.88
CA SER A 66 -6.82 -6.11 12.22
C SER A 66 -8.22 -5.59 12.46
N SER A 67 -8.90 -6.13 13.47
CA SER A 67 -10.22 -5.65 13.88
C SER A 67 -10.11 -4.31 14.64
N GLU A 68 -8.93 -3.98 15.16
CA GLU A 68 -8.65 -2.74 15.88
C GLU A 68 -8.43 -1.56 14.93
N THR A 69 -7.63 -1.76 13.89
CA THR A 69 -7.30 -0.70 12.91
C THR A 69 -8.21 -0.76 11.67
N GLY A 70 -8.95 -1.86 11.48
CA GLY A 70 -9.78 -2.10 10.32
C GLY A 70 -9.00 -2.41 9.04
N THR A 71 -7.68 -2.56 9.11
CA THR A 71 -6.85 -2.83 7.93
C THR A 71 -6.84 -4.32 7.58
N TRP A 72 -6.60 -4.62 6.32
CA TRP A 72 -6.44 -5.99 5.84
C TRP A 72 -5.47 -6.10 4.67
N THR A 73 -4.85 -7.27 4.54
CA THR A 73 -3.91 -7.62 3.47
C THR A 73 -4.10 -9.07 3.04
N ILE A 74 -4.06 -9.34 1.73
CA ILE A 74 -4.00 -10.69 1.17
C ILE A 74 -2.59 -10.96 0.66
N LEU A 75 -1.98 -12.04 1.15
CA LEU A 75 -0.68 -12.52 0.72
C LEU A 75 -0.81 -13.76 -0.17
N VAL A 76 0.06 -13.86 -1.16
CA VAL A 76 0.34 -15.11 -1.88
C VAL A 76 1.81 -15.47 -1.71
N THR A 77 2.08 -16.59 -1.04
CA THR A 77 3.43 -17.13 -0.81
C THR A 77 3.72 -18.25 -1.80
N ARG A 78 4.85 -18.17 -2.50
CA ARG A 78 5.34 -19.22 -3.39
C ARG A 78 6.16 -20.27 -2.61
N PRO A 79 6.40 -21.47 -3.17
CA PRO A 79 7.21 -22.51 -2.53
C PRO A 79 8.65 -22.08 -2.18
N ASP A 80 9.19 -21.06 -2.84
CA ASP A 80 10.51 -20.49 -2.55
C ASP A 80 10.52 -19.54 -1.33
N GLY A 81 9.39 -19.40 -0.63
CA GLY A 81 9.26 -18.59 0.57
C GLY A 81 9.05 -17.09 0.32
N VAL A 82 9.02 -16.66 -0.95
CA VAL A 82 8.67 -15.28 -1.31
C VAL A 82 7.16 -15.11 -1.24
N SER A 83 6.73 -14.08 -0.51
CA SER A 83 5.34 -13.67 -0.41
C SER A 83 5.13 -12.31 -1.06
N CYS A 84 3.98 -12.11 -1.69
CA CYS A 84 3.59 -10.85 -2.30
C CYS A 84 2.23 -10.39 -1.74
N ALA A 85 2.11 -9.10 -1.41
CA ALA A 85 0.83 -8.51 -1.02
C ALA A 85 0.00 -8.19 -2.28
N VAL A 86 -0.90 -9.10 -2.63
CA VAL A 86 -1.67 -9.03 -3.89
C VAL A 86 -2.92 -8.16 -3.79
N ALA A 87 -3.38 -7.89 -2.57
CA ALA A 87 -4.43 -6.92 -2.27
C ALA A 87 -4.25 -6.41 -0.84
N ALA A 88 -4.67 -5.18 -0.57
CA ALA A 88 -4.70 -4.59 0.76
C ALA A 88 -5.75 -3.47 0.81
N GLY A 89 -6.21 -3.14 2.00
CA GLY A 89 -7.18 -2.07 2.19
C GLY A 89 -7.56 -1.86 3.66
N GLU A 90 -8.70 -1.20 3.83
CA GLU A 90 -9.28 -0.83 5.12
C GLU A 90 -10.73 -1.33 5.21
N ALA A 91 -11.42 -0.97 6.29
CA ALA A 91 -12.80 -1.35 6.58
C ALA A 91 -13.01 -2.87 6.60
N TRP A 92 -12.12 -3.61 7.26
CA TRP A 92 -12.31 -5.03 7.56
C TRP A 92 -13.60 -5.28 8.34
N LEU A 93 -14.40 -6.24 7.89
CA LEU A 93 -15.64 -6.68 8.53
C LEU A 93 -15.49 -8.15 8.91
N GLU A 94 -15.54 -8.46 10.20
CA GLU A 94 -15.43 -9.86 10.69
C GLU A 94 -16.68 -10.69 10.35
N ASP A 95 -17.86 -10.08 10.38
CA ASP A 95 -19.15 -10.76 10.23
C ASP A 95 -19.87 -10.35 8.95
N VAL A 96 -19.56 -11.02 7.84
CA VAL A 96 -20.31 -10.89 6.58
C VAL A 96 -21.67 -11.62 6.61
N ALA A 97 -21.94 -12.41 7.65
CA ALA A 97 -23.21 -13.13 7.81
C ALA A 97 -24.44 -12.21 7.89
N SER A 98 -24.26 -10.95 8.31
CA SER A 98 -25.35 -9.97 8.33
C SER A 98 -25.71 -9.44 6.93
N LEU A 99 -24.94 -9.76 5.88
CA LEU A 99 -25.19 -9.28 4.52
C LEU A 99 -26.03 -10.25 3.67
N GLU A 100 -26.26 -11.49 4.12
CA GLU A 100 -26.84 -12.57 3.29
C GLU A 100 -28.09 -13.28 3.84
N THR A 101 -28.84 -12.71 4.79
CA THR A 101 -30.18 -13.24 5.13
C THR A 101 -31.30 -12.22 4.90
N PRO A 102 -32.11 -12.35 3.83
CA PRO A 102 -33.49 -11.86 3.84
C PRO A 102 -34.25 -12.57 4.97
N PRO A 103 -35.19 -11.90 5.68
CA PRO A 103 -36.04 -12.58 6.65
C PRO A 103 -36.85 -13.68 5.95
N VAL A 104 -36.97 -14.81 6.66
CA VAL A 104 -37.53 -16.12 6.28
C VAL A 104 -38.78 -16.06 5.42
#